data_AF-A0A524KTZ7-F1
#
_entry.id   AF-A0A524KTZ7-F1
#
_cell.length_a   1.000
_cell.length_b   1.000
_cell.length_c   1.000
_cell.angle_alpha   90.00
_cell.angle_beta   90.00
_cell.angle_gamma   90.00
#
_symmetry.space_group_name_H-M   'P 1'
#
loop_
_entity.id
_entity.type
_entity.pdbx_description
1 polymer ?
#
loop_
_entity_poly.entity_id
_entity_poly.type
_entity_poly.pdbx_seq_one_letter_code
_entity_poly.pdbx_strand_id
1 'polypeptide(L)'
;SVHGAFVMGLPGETRETILETIEFAKRLDINSIQASLASPYPGTEFFDMAKKEGWITSDSFLDETGHQTCVINYPHLSNHEIFDAVETFYNKFYFRPKYIFRSILKMITSSADRKKLLKEGAQYLAYMKKRKKSSCSSC
;
A
#
# COMPACT_ATOMS: atom_id res chain seq x y z
N SER A 1 16.84 10.35 -8.12
CA SER A 1 15.50 10.11 -7.56
C SER A 1 15.49 8.68 -7.05
N VAL A 2 15.08 8.45 -5.80
CA VAL A 2 15.04 7.11 -5.19
C VAL A 2 13.59 6.71 -4.95
N HIS A 3 13.25 5.48 -5.35
CA HIS A 3 11.93 4.87 -5.19
C HIS A 3 12.03 3.67 -4.25
N GLY A 4 11.12 3.55 -3.29
CA GLY A 4 11.05 2.41 -2.38
C GLY A 4 9.84 1.52 -2.66
N ALA A 5 10.07 0.21 -2.76
CA ALA A 5 9.01 -0.78 -2.88
C ALA A 5 8.84 -1.50 -1.54
N PHE A 6 7.60 -1.60 -1.06
CA PHE A 6 7.25 -2.18 0.22
C PHE A 6 6.08 -3.15 0.04
N VAL A 7 6.09 -4.23 0.80
CA VAL A 7 5.04 -5.25 0.81
C VAL A 7 4.42 -5.27 2.21
N MET A 8 3.09 -5.27 2.29
CA MET A 8 2.32 -5.38 3.53
C MET A 8 1.61 -6.74 3.57
N GLY A 9 1.62 -7.39 4.73
CA GLY A 9 0.96 -8.67 4.99
C GLY A 9 1.83 -9.89 4.72
N LEU A 10 3.15 -9.80 4.88
CA LEU A 10 4.02 -10.99 4.81
C LEU A 10 3.85 -11.89 6.04
N PRO A 11 4.21 -13.18 5.96
CA PRO A 11 4.19 -14.07 7.13
C PRO A 11 4.98 -13.48 8.31
N GLY A 12 4.35 -13.46 9.49
CA GLY A 12 4.92 -12.88 10.71
C GLY A 12 4.70 -11.38 10.88
N GLU A 13 4.06 -10.71 9.92
CA GLU A 13 3.70 -9.30 10.04
C GLU A 13 2.66 -9.08 11.16
N THR A 14 2.80 -7.96 11.87
CA THR A 14 1.94 -7.51 12.97
C THR A 14 1.55 -6.04 12.73
N ARG A 15 0.60 -5.51 13.52
CA ARG A 15 0.24 -4.08 13.45
C ARG A 15 1.44 -3.19 13.76
N GLU A 16 2.28 -3.63 14.69
CA GLU A 16 3.48 -2.96 15.14
C GLU A 16 4.52 -2.91 14.02
N THR A 17 4.81 -4.03 13.36
CA THR A 17 5.80 -4.08 12.26
C THR A 17 5.35 -3.30 11.02
N ILE A 18 4.04 -3.23 10.76
CA ILE A 18 3.47 -2.35 9.72
C ILE A 18 3.82 -0.88 10.03
N LEU A 19 3.58 -0.44 11.26
CA LEU A 19 3.89 0.93 11.69
C LEU A 19 5.39 1.19 11.65
N GLU A 20 6.21 0.24 12.07
CA GLU A 20 7.68 0.34 11.98
C GLU A 20 8.16 0.50 10.54
N THR A 21 7.59 -0.25 9.60
CA THR A 21 7.89 -0.15 8.17
C THR A 21 7.53 1.22 7.61
N ILE A 22 6.36 1.76 7.99
CA ILE A 22 5.94 3.11 7.60
C ILE A 22 6.93 4.14 8.15
N GLU A 23 7.29 4.05 9.43
CA GLU A 23 8.25 4.98 10.03
C GLU A 23 9.64 4.85 9.41
N PHE A 24 10.07 3.64 9.07
CA PHE A 24 11.32 3.40 8.36
C PHE A 24 11.33 4.10 7.00
N ALA A 25 10.28 3.93 6.18
CA ALA A 25 10.16 4.60 4.90
C ALA A 25 10.15 6.14 5.03
N LYS A 26 9.52 6.66 6.10
CA LYS A 26 9.53 8.10 6.40
C LYS A 26 10.93 8.60 6.75
N ARG A 27 11.75 7.80 7.45
CA ARG A 27 13.15 8.16 7.81
C ARG A 27 14.09 8.11 6.61
N LEU A 28 13.88 7.22 5.64
CA LEU A 28 14.73 7.10 4.45
C LEU A 28 14.70 8.34 3.53
N ASP A 29 13.70 9.22 3.69
CA ASP A 29 13.57 10.47 2.94
C ASP A 29 13.55 10.30 1.39
N ILE A 30 13.05 9.14 0.92
CA ILE A 30 12.89 8.79 -0.50
C ILE A 30 11.82 9.63 -1.21
N ASN A 31 11.89 9.67 -2.54
CA ASN A 31 11.05 10.55 -3.35
C ASN A 31 9.65 10.00 -3.59
N SER A 32 9.51 8.67 -3.68
CA SER A 32 8.22 8.02 -3.87
C SER A 32 8.27 6.61 -3.32
N ILE A 33 7.09 6.05 -3.10
CA ILE A 33 6.91 4.68 -2.64
C ILE A 33 5.91 3.94 -3.53
N GLN A 34 6.06 2.62 -3.56
CA GLN A 34 5.04 1.67 -3.93
C GLN A 34 4.81 0.75 -2.74
N ALA A 35 3.59 0.73 -2.21
CA ALA A 35 3.14 -0.25 -1.23
C ALA A 35 2.19 -1.23 -1.92
N SER A 36 2.48 -2.53 -1.80
CA SER A 36 1.66 -3.63 -2.34
C SER A 36 1.23 -4.60 -1.24
N LEU A 37 0.16 -5.36 -1.48
CA LEU A 37 -0.26 -6.43 -0.60
C LEU A 37 0.52 -7.70 -0.93
N ALA A 38 0.90 -8.45 0.10
CA ALA A 38 1.45 -9.79 -0.08
C ALA A 38 0.37 -10.69 -0.71
N SER A 39 0.77 -11.52 -1.66
CA SER A 39 -0.13 -12.45 -2.34
C SER A 39 0.52 -13.83 -2.39
N PRO A 40 -0.13 -14.88 -1.85
CA PRO A 40 0.40 -16.24 -1.88
C PRO A 40 0.18 -16.84 -3.28
N TYR A 41 1.17 -16.78 -4.16
CA TYR A 41 1.02 -17.35 -5.51
C TYR A 41 1.26 -18.88 -5.49
N PRO A 42 0.43 -19.70 -6.16
CA PRO A 42 0.64 -21.15 -6.24
C PRO A 42 2.06 -21.50 -6.69
N GLY A 43 2.70 -22.44 -5.98
CA GLY A 43 4.10 -22.84 -6.21
C GLY A 43 5.15 -21.98 -5.50
N THR A 44 4.75 -21.01 -4.67
CA THR A 44 5.66 -20.28 -3.76
C THR A 44 5.60 -20.85 -2.35
N GLU A 45 6.70 -20.72 -1.61
CA GLU A 45 6.75 -21.10 -0.19
C GLU A 45 5.66 -20.40 0.63
N PHE A 46 5.38 -19.13 0.33
CA PHE A 46 4.31 -18.39 0.99
C PHE A 46 2.93 -19.03 0.77
N PHE A 47 2.65 -19.56 -0.42
CA PHE A 47 1.42 -20.27 -0.69
C PHE A 47 1.32 -21.59 0.07
N ASP A 48 2.40 -22.35 0.14
CA ASP A 48 2.41 -23.62 0.87
C ASP A 48 2.20 -23.40 2.37
N MET A 49 2.82 -22.36 2.95
CA MET A 49 2.58 -21.93 4.32
C MET A 49 1.13 -21.50 4.54
N ALA A 50 0.62 -20.61 3.69
CA ALA A 50 -0.74 -20.08 3.83
C ALA A 50 -1.80 -21.18 3.70
N LYS A 51 -1.58 -22.18 2.83
CA LYS A 51 -2.45 -23.33 2.68
C LYS A 51 -2.38 -24.27 3.89
N LYS A 52 -1.18 -24.55 4.40
CA LYS A 52 -0.96 -25.41 5.56
C LYS A 52 -1.62 -24.84 6.83
N GLU A 53 -1.49 -23.54 7.04
CA GLU A 53 -1.98 -22.86 8.24
C GLU A 53 -3.43 -22.35 8.10
N GLY A 54 -4.06 -22.56 6.94
CA GLY A 54 -5.45 -22.13 6.68
C GLY A 54 -5.64 -20.61 6.63
N TRP A 55 -4.60 -19.85 6.23
CA TRP A 55 -4.66 -18.39 6.15
C TRP A 55 -5.41 -17.87 4.92
N ILE A 56 -5.60 -18.71 3.90
CA ILE A 56 -6.28 -18.33 2.66
C ILE A 56 -7.79 -18.31 2.91
N THR A 57 -8.39 -17.12 2.93
CA THR A 57 -9.83 -16.93 3.20
C THR A 57 -10.69 -16.91 1.93
N SER A 58 -10.08 -16.79 0.76
CA SER A 58 -10.77 -16.83 -0.53
C SER A 58 -9.81 -17.30 -1.62
N ASP A 59 -10.28 -18.16 -2.53
CA ASP A 59 -9.52 -18.60 -3.70
C ASP A 59 -9.42 -17.53 -4.81
N SER A 60 -10.16 -16.43 -4.67
CA SER A 60 -10.18 -15.33 -5.64
C SER A 60 -9.21 -14.21 -5.25
N PHE A 61 -8.05 -14.19 -5.90
CA PHE A 61 -7.01 -13.15 -5.80
C PHE A 61 -7.41 -11.79 -6.40
N LEU A 62 -8.57 -11.73 -7.04
CA LEU A 62 -9.14 -10.55 -7.67
C LEU A 62 -10.60 -10.42 -7.22
N ASP A 63 -11.01 -9.23 -6.80
CA ASP A 63 -12.43 -8.92 -6.69
C ASP A 63 -13.06 -8.78 -8.10
N GLU A 64 -14.40 -8.73 -8.17
CA GLU A 64 -15.15 -8.58 -9.42
C GLU A 64 -14.80 -7.30 -10.21
N THR A 65 -14.03 -6.39 -9.60
CA THR A 65 -13.57 -5.13 -10.19
C THR A 65 -12.09 -5.15 -10.60
N GLY A 66 -11.42 -6.31 -10.48
CA GLY A 66 -10.03 -6.53 -10.87
C GLY A 66 -9.00 -5.97 -9.87
N HIS A 67 -9.37 -5.73 -8.62
CA HIS A 67 -8.42 -5.31 -7.58
C HIS A 67 -7.85 -6.50 -6.82
N GLN A 68 -6.58 -6.37 -6.41
CA GLN A 68 -5.97 -7.29 -5.45
C GLN A 68 -6.77 -7.27 -4.13
N THR A 69 -7.44 -8.38 -3.87
CA THR A 69 -8.00 -8.70 -2.56
C THR A 69 -6.87 -9.20 -1.68
N CYS A 70 -6.82 -8.75 -0.42
CA CYS A 70 -6.00 -9.44 0.56
C CYS A 70 -6.71 -10.76 0.88
N VAL A 71 -6.20 -11.86 0.33
CA VAL A 71 -6.75 -13.21 0.56
C VAL A 71 -6.18 -13.88 1.81
N ILE A 72 -5.27 -13.19 2.52
CA ILE A 72 -4.57 -13.71 3.68
C ILE A 72 -5.16 -13.13 4.95
N ASN A 73 -5.49 -14.02 5.88
CA ASN A 73 -5.93 -13.68 7.22
C ASN A 73 -5.08 -14.42 8.25
N TYR A 74 -4.37 -13.68 9.11
CA TYR A 74 -3.60 -14.25 10.20
C TYR A 74 -4.45 -14.26 11.49
N PRO A 75 -4.16 -15.15 12.46
CA PRO A 75 -4.87 -15.19 13.74
C PRO A 75 -4.88 -13.85 14.49
N HIS A 76 -3.81 -13.07 14.37
CA HIS A 76 -3.61 -11.79 15.06
C HIS A 76 -3.73 -10.56 14.16
N LEU A 77 -3.88 -10.74 12.85
CA LEU A 77 -3.87 -9.64 11.88
C LEU A 77 -4.82 -9.97 10.72
N SER A 78 -5.92 -9.21 10.62
CA SER A 78 -6.95 -9.51 9.64
C SER A 78 -6.63 -9.03 8.24
N ASN A 79 -7.24 -9.65 7.23
CA ASN A 79 -7.09 -9.24 5.83
C ASN A 79 -7.47 -7.76 5.60
N HIS A 80 -8.49 -7.25 6.31
CA HIS A 80 -8.92 -5.86 6.27
C HIS A 80 -7.85 -4.93 6.82
N GLU A 81 -7.19 -5.30 7.92
CA GLU A 81 -6.13 -4.49 8.51
C GLU A 81 -4.89 -4.43 7.62
N ILE A 82 -4.54 -5.54 6.96
CA ILE A 82 -3.47 -5.57 5.95
C ILE A 82 -3.84 -4.68 4.76
N PHE A 83 -5.10 -4.73 4.32
CA PHE A 83 -5.60 -3.90 3.23
C PHE A 83 -5.55 -2.40 3.56
N ASP A 84 -5.95 -2.02 4.77
CA ASP A 84 -5.94 -0.64 5.28
C ASP A 84 -4.53 -0.13 5.55
N ALA A 85 -3.58 -1.02 5.85
CA ALA A 85 -2.18 -0.67 6.07
C ALA A 85 -1.58 0.03 4.84
N VAL A 86 -1.96 -0.38 3.62
CA VAL A 86 -1.48 0.25 2.37
C VAL A 86 -1.94 1.71 2.27
N GLU A 87 -3.21 1.98 2.58
CA GLU A 87 -3.74 3.36 2.62
C GLU A 87 -3.07 4.17 3.72
N THR A 88 -2.93 3.58 4.91
CA THR A 88 -2.27 4.21 6.06
C THR A 88 -0.82 4.57 5.73
N PHE A 89 -0.11 3.70 5.00
CA PHE A 89 1.24 3.95 4.53
C PHE A 89 1.27 5.17 3.60
N TYR A 90 0.48 5.17 2.52
CA TYR A 90 0.46 6.27 1.58
C TYR A 90 0.13 7.61 2.26
N ASN A 91 -0.88 7.62 3.12
CA ASN A 91 -1.28 8.82 3.85
C ASN A 91 -0.14 9.32 4.75
N LYS A 92 0.43 8.46 5.60
CA LYS A 92 1.53 8.86 6.50
C LYS A 92 2.81 9.24 5.77
N PHE A 93 3.07 8.67 4.59
CA PHE A 93 4.26 8.97 3.78
C PHE A 93 4.13 10.28 2.99
N TYR A 94 3.02 10.49 2.26
CA TYR A 94 2.88 11.66 1.39
C TYR A 94 2.42 12.92 2.12
N PHE A 95 1.67 12.81 3.22
CA PHE A 95 1.22 13.98 3.99
C PHE A 95 2.25 14.49 5.01
N ARG A 96 3.55 14.18 4.84
CA ARG A 96 4.62 14.73 5.68
C ARG A 96 4.86 16.21 5.33
N PRO A 97 4.92 17.14 6.29
CA PRO A 97 5.19 18.56 6.03
C PRO A 97 6.46 18.79 5.19
N LYS A 98 7.54 18.06 5.50
CA LYS A 98 8.81 18.11 4.75
C LYS A 98 8.66 17.68 3.29
N TYR A 99 7.85 16.65 3.02
CA TYR A 99 7.60 16.15 1.67
C TYR A 99 6.75 17.14 0.87
N ILE A 100 5.68 17.65 1.49
CA ILE A 100 4.78 18.64 0.88
C ILE A 100 5.57 19.91 0.53
N PHE A 101 6.34 20.45 1.48
CA PHE A 101 7.13 21.66 1.26
C PHE A 101 8.13 21.51 0.11
N ARG A 102 8.86 20.40 0.06
CA ARG A 102 9.78 20.10 -1.05
C ARG A 102 9.05 19.96 -2.39
N SER A 103 7.88 19.34 -2.39
CA SER A 103 7.06 19.19 -3.59
C SER A 103 6.59 20.55 -4.09
N ILE A 104 6.09 21.42 -3.20
CA ILE A 104 5.66 22.78 -3.53
C ILE A 104 6.82 23.62 -4.07
N LEU A 105 7.98 23.62 -3.41
CA LEU A 105 9.17 24.33 -3.89
C LEU A 105 9.55 23.89 -5.31
N LYS A 106 9.59 22.58 -5.57
CA LYS A 106 9.87 22.05 -6.92
C LYS A 106 8.86 22.51 -7.97
N MET A 107 7.58 22.57 -7.61
CA MET A 107 6.52 23.03 -8.52
C MET A 107 6.64 24.52 -8.86
N ILE A 108 7.16 25.34 -7.94
CA ILE A 108 7.40 26.76 -8.16
C ILE A 108 8.61 26.96 -9.09
N THR A 109 9.66 26.16 -8.91
CA THR A 109 10.92 26.31 -9.67
C THR A 109 10.86 25.76 -11.10
N SER A 110 9.95 24.81 -11.39
CA SER A 110 9.93 24.08 -12.67
C SER A 110 8.51 23.84 -13.18
N SER A 111 8.22 24.36 -14.38
CA SER A 111 6.92 24.18 -15.06
C SER A 111 6.68 22.72 -15.46
N ALA A 112 7.74 21.97 -15.79
CA ALA A 112 7.68 20.56 -16.12
C ALA A 112 7.34 19.69 -14.89
N ASP A 113 8.02 19.95 -13.75
CA ASP A 113 7.76 19.23 -12.51
C ASP A 113 6.37 19.54 -11.96
N ARG A 114 5.89 20.78 -12.13
CA ARG A 114 4.51 21.15 -11.79
C ARG A 114 3.49 20.30 -12.52
N LYS A 115 3.63 20.14 -13.85
CA LYS A 115 2.71 19.33 -14.66
C LYS A 115 2.77 17.85 -14.25
N LYS A 116 3.97 17.33 -13.96
CA LYS A 116 4.18 15.95 -13.52
C LYS A 116 3.56 15.67 -12.15
N LEU A 117 3.89 16.48 -11.14
CA LEU A 117 3.41 16.31 -9.76
C LEU A 117 1.88 16.48 -9.65
N LEU A 118 1.29 17.42 -10.41
CA LEU A 118 -0.17 17.55 -10.47
C LEU A 118 -0.84 16.32 -11.08
N LYS A 119 -0.24 15.73 -12.12
CA LYS A 119 -0.75 14.49 -12.72
C LYS A 119 -0.63 13.32 -11.74
N GLU A 120 0.51 13.17 -11.08
CA GLU A 120 0.73 12.14 -10.06
C GLU A 120 -0.24 12.29 -8.87
N GLY A 121 -0.45 13.52 -8.40
CA GLY A 121 -1.44 13.83 -7.37
C GLY A 121 -2.87 13.51 -7.79
N ALA A 122 -3.26 13.84 -9.02
CA ALA A 122 -4.58 13.48 -9.56
C ALA A 122 -4.75 11.96 -9.70
N GLN A 123 -3.72 11.25 -10.14
CA GLN A 123 -3.71 9.78 -10.20
C GLN A 123 -3.84 9.15 -8.82
N TYR A 124 -3.13 9.68 -7.81
CA TYR A 124 -3.26 9.26 -6.42
C TYR A 124 -4.69 9.46 -5.91
N LEU A 125 -5.28 10.65 -6.08
CA LEU A 125 -6.65 10.92 -5.64
C LEU A 125 -7.67 10.03 -6.36
N ALA A 126 -7.49 9.77 -7.65
CA ALA A 126 -8.32 8.85 -8.41
C ALA A 126 -8.22 7.41 -7.89
N TYR A 127 -6.99 6.95 -7.60
CA TYR A 127 -6.73 5.65 -7.01
C TYR A 127 -7.40 5.51 -5.63
N MET A 128 -7.23 6.49 -4.75
CA MET A 128 -7.86 6.52 -3.42
C MET A 128 -9.39 6.52 -3.52
N LYS A 129 -9.97 7.31 -4.44
CA LYS A 129 -11.41 7.33 -4.68
C LYS A 129 -11.95 5.99 -5.19
N LYS A 130 -11.20 5.30 -6.06
CA LYS A 130 -11.56 3.96 -6.55
C LYS A 130 -11.54 2.92 -5.42
N ARG A 131 -10.53 2.96 -4.54
CA ARG A 131 -10.42 2.07 -3.36
C ARG A 131 -11.54 2.27 -2.35
N LYS A 132 -11.90 3.51 -2.03
CA LYS A 132 -13.03 3.82 -1.11
C LYS A 132 -14.37 3.28 -1.62
N LYS A 133 -14.52 3.14 -2.94
CA LYS A 133 -15.72 2.53 -3.54
C LYS A 133 -15.73 1.01 -3.36
N SER A 134 -14.57 0.35 -3.45
CA SER A 134 -14.43 -1.10 -3.25
C SER A 134 -14.62 -1.53 -1.80
N SER A 135 -14.19 -0.75 -0.81
CA SER A 135 -14.44 -1.06 0.61
C SER A 135 -15.92 -0.98 1.01
N CYS A 136 -16.74 -0.24 0.24
CA CYS A 136 -18.15 0.00 0.51
C CYS A 136 -19.09 -1.05 -0.12
N SER A 137 -18.57 -1.95 -0.96
CA SER A 137 -19.36 -2.99 -1.66
C SER A 137 -19.35 -4.36 -0.96
N SER A 138 -18.81 -4.43 0.25
CA SER A 138 -18.72 -5.66 1.06
C SER A 138 -19.58 -5.63 2.33
N CYS A 139 -20.60 -4.76 2.38
CA CYS A 139 -21.65 -4.77 3.41
C CYS A 139 -22.87 -5.56 2.95
#